data_AF-A0A1I7FZT3-F1
#
_entry.id   AF-A0A1I7FZT3-F1
#
_cell.length_a   1.000
_cell.length_b   1.000
_cell.length_c   1.000
_cell.angle_alpha   90.00
_cell.angle_beta   90.00
_cell.angle_gamma   90.00
#
_symmetry.space_group_name_H-M   'P 1'
#
loop_
_entity.id
_entity.type
_entity.pdbx_description
1 polymer ?
#
loop_
_entity_poly.entity_id
_entity_poly.type
_entity_poly.pdbx_seq_one_letter_code
_entity_poly.pdbx_strand_id
1 'polypeptide(L)' 'MTELLEKAVRTARALSPDMQDEIARMVLAYAGHDDPVIALTLEEEADLIEAQAEMKRGEFATDAEVEAVLSKYRL' A
#
# COMPACT_ATOMS: atom_id res chain seq x y z
N MET A 1 1.48 16.61 24.44
CA MET A 1 2.49 16.57 23.35
C MET A 1 3.53 17.64 23.65
N THR A 2 4.76 17.52 23.14
CA THR A 2 5.71 18.64 23.19
C THR A 2 5.19 19.79 22.33
N GLU A 3 5.58 21.02 22.63
CA GLU A 3 5.14 22.20 21.86
C GLU A 3 5.45 22.07 20.36
N LEU A 4 6.61 21.49 20.05
CA LEU A 4 7.03 21.23 18.67
C LEU A 4 6.12 20.20 17.98
N LEU A 5 5.79 19.09 18.65
CA LEU A 5 4.93 18.05 18.08
C LEU A 5 3.49 18.55 17.90
N GLU A 6 3.01 19.39 18.81
CA GLU A 6 1.68 20.01 18.70
C GLU A 6 1.58 20.95 17.49
N LYS A 7 2.63 21.76 17.25
CA LYS A 7 2.74 22.59 16.05
C LYS A 7 2.79 21.75 14.77
N ALA A 8 3.52 20.64 14.78
CA ALA A 8 3.59 19.71 13.65
C ALA A 8 2.21 19.14 13.30
N VAL A 9 1.47 18.62 14.29
CA VAL A 9 0.11 18.08 14.07
C VAL A 9 -0.85 19.15 13.55
N ARG A 10 -0.84 20.37 14.11
CA ARG A 10 -1.67 21.47 13.59
C ARG A 10 -1.37 21.79 12.13
N THR A 11 -0.09 21.75 11.76
CA THR A 11 0.35 22.01 10.37
C THR A 11 -0.10 20.88 9.45
N ALA A 12 0.09 19.62 9.87
CA ALA A 12 -0.30 18.45 9.10
C ALA A 12 -1.82 18.42 8.80
N ARG A 13 -2.67 18.85 9.75
CA ARG A 13 -4.13 18.91 9.57
C ARG A 13 -4.59 19.79 8.39
N ALA A 14 -3.76 20.71 7.92
CA ALA A 14 -4.07 21.59 6.79
C ALA A 14 -3.66 20.98 5.43
N LEU A 15 -2.96 19.85 5.42
CA LEU A 15 -2.53 19.17 4.20
C LEU A 15 -3.68 18.37 3.56
N SER A 16 -3.51 17.93 2.32
CA SER A 16 -4.44 16.98 1.70
C SER A 16 -4.46 15.64 2.46
N PRO A 17 -5.54 14.84 2.35
CA PRO A 17 -5.62 13.52 2.99
C PRO A 17 -4.41 12.63 2.67
N ASP A 18 -4.01 12.54 1.41
CA ASP A 18 -2.86 11.72 0.98
C ASP A 18 -1.55 12.13 1.67
N MET A 19 -1.34 13.44 1.84
CA MET A 19 -0.16 13.98 2.50
C MET A 19 -0.20 13.83 4.01
N GLN A 20 -1.40 13.86 4.61
CA GLN A 20 -1.58 13.53 6.02
C GLN A 20 -1.19 12.08 6.29
N ASP A 21 -1.63 11.16 5.43
CA ASP A 21 -1.32 9.73 5.55
C ASP A 21 0.16 9.45 5.31
N GLU A 22 0.80 10.15 4.37
CA GLU A 22 2.24 10.00 4.13
C GLU A 22 3.08 10.41 5.35
N ILE A 23 2.79 11.58 5.94
CA ILE A 23 3.47 12.01 7.17
C ILE A 23 3.16 11.08 8.34
N ALA A 24 1.91 10.59 8.45
CA ALA A 24 1.53 9.64 9.49
C ALA A 24 2.35 8.34 9.38
N ARG A 25 2.49 7.78 8.17
CA ARG A 25 3.35 6.61 7.91
C ARG A 25 4.78 6.84 8.37
N MET A 26 5.38 7.99 8.03
CA MET A 26 6.75 8.32 8.46
C MET A 26 6.90 8.41 9.98
N VAL A 27 5.92 9.00 10.68
CA VAL A 27 5.93 9.12 12.15
C VAL A 27 5.77 7.76 12.81
N LEU A 28 4.87 6.91 12.29
CA LEU A 28 4.66 5.55 12.78
C LEU A 28 5.91 4.70 12.58
N ALA A 29 6.54 4.79 11.40
CA ALA A 29 7.81 4.13 11.11
C ALA A 29 8.90 4.52 12.11
N TYR A 30 9.09 5.83 12.31
CA TYR A 30 10.06 6.34 13.27
C TYR A 30 9.78 5.90 14.71
N ALA A 31 8.51 5.71 15.07
CA ALA A 31 8.09 5.24 16.39
C ALA A 31 8.21 3.72 16.57
N GLY A 32 8.67 2.97 15.56
CA GLY A 32 8.72 1.51 15.59
C GLY A 32 7.35 0.85 15.47
N HIS A 33 6.36 1.59 14.97
CA HIS A 33 5.05 1.10 14.56
C HIS A 33 5.00 0.87 13.05
N ASP A 34 6.14 0.54 12.44
CA ASP A 34 6.12 -0.02 11.09
C ASP A 34 5.25 -1.26 11.09
N ASP A 35 4.31 -1.34 10.14
CA ASP A 35 3.81 -2.63 9.72
C ASP A 35 5.03 -3.48 9.34
N PRO A 36 5.12 -4.73 9.80
CA PRO A 36 6.28 -5.56 9.52
C PRO A 36 6.48 -5.62 8.00
N VAL A 37 7.60 -5.07 7.53
CA VAL A 37 7.99 -5.17 6.13
C VAL A 37 8.26 -6.65 5.86
N ILE A 38 7.34 -7.28 5.13
CA ILE A 38 7.50 -8.67 4.70
C ILE A 38 8.59 -8.67 3.64
N ALA A 39 9.75 -9.24 3.99
CA ALA A 39 10.80 -9.50 3.02
C ALA A 39 10.32 -10.62 2.10
N LEU A 40 10.21 -10.30 0.80
CA LEU A 40 9.87 -11.28 -0.22
C LEU A 40 11.00 -12.31 -0.34
N THR A 41 10.62 -13.57 -0.55
CA THR A 41 11.55 -14.56 -1.08
C THR A 41 11.93 -14.20 -2.53
N LEU A 42 13.04 -14.75 -3.02
CA LEU A 42 13.45 -14.54 -4.42
C LEU A 42 12.40 -15.00 -5.43
N GLU A 43 11.61 -16.01 -5.08
CA GLU A 43 10.50 -16.51 -5.91
C GLU A 43 9.35 -15.52 -5.94
N GLU A 44 8.90 -15.03 -4.78
CA GLU A 44 7.83 -14.03 -4.70
C GLU A 44 8.22 -12.70 -5.37
N GLU A 45 9.48 -12.28 -5.26
CA GLU A 45 9.97 -11.08 -5.96
C GLU A 45 9.95 -11.27 -7.49
N ALA A 46 10.37 -12.45 -7.97
CA ALA A 46 10.33 -12.78 -9.39
C ALA A 46 8.90 -12.81 -9.94
N ASP A 47 7.95 -13.37 -9.17
CA ASP A 47 6.53 -13.39 -9.53
C ASP A 47 5.95 -11.98 -9.69
N LEU A 48 6.30 -11.06 -8.78
CA LEU A 48 5.87 -9.66 -8.88
C LEU A 48 6.50 -8.92 -10.07
N ILE A 49 7.76 -9.21 -10.41
CA ILE A 49 8.43 -8.65 -11.58
C ILE A 49 7.70 -9.08 -12.86
N GLU A 50 7.31 -10.35 -12.96
CA GLU A 50 6.55 -10.83 -14.12
C GLU A 50 5.15 -10.20 -14.16
N ALA A 51 4.43 -10.14 -13.04
CA ALA A 51 3.13 -9.49 -12.97
C ALA A 51 3.19 -8.02 -13.43
N GLN A 52 4.24 -7.28 -13.07
CA GLN A 52 4.45 -5.90 -13.55
C GLN A 52 4.72 -5.85 -15.06
N ALA A 53 5.36 -6.88 -15.63
CA ALA A 53 5.58 -6.98 -17.06
C ALA A 53 4.28 -7.29 -17.81
N GLU A 54 3.45 -8.22 -17.30
CA GLU A 54 2.10 -8.51 -17.81
C GLU A 54 1.22 -7.26 -17.83
N MET A 55 1.23 -6.47 -16.74
CA MET A 55 0.50 -5.20 -16.65
C MET A 55 0.90 -4.22 -17.77
N LYS A 56 2.21 -4.12 -18.08
CA LYS A 56 2.71 -3.25 -19.17
C LYS A 56 2.29 -3.75 -20.55
N ARG A 57 2.14 -5.07 -20.71
CA ARG A 57 1.63 -5.70 -21.93
C ARG A 57 0.10 -5.65 -22.04
N GLY A 58 -0.60 -5.33 -20.95
CA GLY A 58 -2.06 -5.34 -20.87
C GLY A 58 -2.64 -6.74 -20.74
N GLU A 59 -1.84 -7.71 -20.28
CA GLU A 59 -2.23 -9.11 -20.09
C GLU A 59 -2.99 -9.29 -18.78
N PHE A 60 -4.18 -8.70 -18.72
CA PHE A 60 -5.11 -8.88 -17.62
C PHE A 60 -6.11 -9.99 -17.95
N ALA A 61 -6.56 -10.70 -16.91
CA ALA A 61 -7.75 -11.53 -17.03
C ALA A 61 -8.94 -10.67 -17.46
N THR A 62 -9.79 -11.24 -18.30
CA THR A 62 -11.05 -10.61 -18.72
C THR A 62 -12.06 -10.59 -17.58
N ASP A 63 -13.05 -9.69 -17.65
CA ASP A 63 -14.13 -9.61 -16.67
C ASP A 63 -14.86 -10.95 -16.48
N ALA A 64 -15.04 -11.70 -17.56
CA ALA A 64 -15.70 -13.01 -17.54
C ALA A 64 -14.87 -14.07 -16.78
N GLU A 65 -13.55 -14.06 -16.96
CA GLU A 65 -12.63 -14.96 -16.24
C GLU A 65 -12.58 -14.61 -14.74
N VAL A 66 -12.53 -13.32 -14.42
CA VAL A 66 -12.59 -12.84 -13.03
C VAL A 66 -13.91 -13.23 -12.37
N GLU A 67 -15.04 -13.04 -13.05
CA GLU A 67 -16.35 -13.42 -12.50
C GLU A 67 -16.47 -14.92 -12.28
N ALA A 68 -15.99 -15.74 -13.22
CA ALA A 68 -16.01 -17.20 -13.09
C ALA A 68 -15.21 -17.70 -11.87
N VAL A 69 -14.10 -17.04 -11.54
CA VAL A 69 -13.31 -17.37 -10.34
C VAL A 69 -14.02 -16.89 -9.08
N LEU A 70 -14.48 -15.63 -9.06
CA LEU A 70 -15.05 -15.03 -7.86
C LEU A 70 -16.43 -15.59 -7.50
N SER A 71 -17.23 -16.03 -8.48
CA SER A 71 -18.54 -16.64 -8.23
C SER A 71 -18.47 -17.91 -7.38
N LYS A 72 -17.32 -18.56 -7.30
CA LYS A 72 -17.08 -19.71 -6.41
C LYS A 72 -16.96 -19.31 -4.93
N TYR A 73 -16.57 -18.08 -4.63
CA TYR A 73 -16.20 -17.64 -3.27
C TYR A 73 -17.10 -16.51 -2.72
N ARG A 74 -17.89 -15.85 -3.57
CA ARG A 74 -18.90 -14.88 -3.15
C ARG A 74 -20.12 -15.65 -2.59
N LEU A 75 -20.29 -15.61 -1.27
CA LEU A 75 -21.51 -16.05 -0.56
C LEU A 75 -22.66 -15.06 -0.78
#